data_AF-A0A7L0EKS9-F1
#
_entry.id   AF-A0A7L0EKS9-F1
#
_cell.length_a   1.000
_cell.length_b   1.000
_cell.length_c   1.000
_cell.angle_alpha   90.00
_cell.angle_beta   90.00
_cell.angle_gamma   90.00
#
_symmetry.space_group_name_H-M   'P 1'
#
loop_
_entity.id
_entity.type
_entity.pdbx_description
1 polymer ?
#
loop_
_entity_poly.entity_id
_entity_poly.type
_entity_poly.pdbx_seq_one_letter_code
_entity_poly.pdbx_strand_id
1 'polypeptide(L)'
;IECEKEPGSLLWIFVMIGNIVRGMGETPIMPLGIAYLEDFAKTENSPFYQGCLHTATVIGPFLGCLLASFCAQLFVDLGSVDAEDITITATDARWVGAWWLGILICAAFNFLVGVHFFFLPKSLVREEETIESEETNKKSVIPLQENDKNEAKQTMHEIAKGKLYYFIPFLKALFCNPVYMLFMCVTVLQFNAFIGMVTFLPKYLEQQFGKSASDAIFLMGVYNLPIICVGYFLGGLFMKKLKINTYQAAKIAFWVSLLEYLLYFSSYWTVCDNSSVAGLTVSYE
;
A
#
# COMPACT_ATOMS: atom_id res chain seq x y z
N ILE A 1 1.92 47.03 -18.63
CA ILE A 1 1.83 45.60 -18.99
C ILE A 1 0.88 45.01 -17.96
N GLU A 2 -0.38 44.87 -18.34
CA GLU A 2 -1.41 44.26 -17.51
C GLU A 2 -1.04 42.80 -17.26
N CYS A 3 -0.97 42.37 -15.99
CA CYS A 3 -1.01 40.96 -15.66
C CYS A 3 -2.42 40.47 -15.98
N GLU A 4 -2.60 39.91 -17.18
CA GLU A 4 -3.74 39.05 -17.46
C GLU A 4 -3.72 37.92 -16.43
N LYS A 5 -4.71 37.92 -15.53
CA LYS A 5 -5.03 36.73 -14.73
C LYS A 5 -5.55 35.70 -15.72
N GLU A 6 -4.69 34.80 -16.18
CA GLU A 6 -5.15 33.58 -16.83
C GLU A 6 -6.23 32.94 -15.94
N PRO A 7 -7.38 32.53 -16.51
CA PRO A 7 -8.36 31.76 -15.75
C PRO A 7 -7.65 30.46 -15.35
N GLY A 8 -7.38 30.29 -14.05
CA GLY A 8 -6.77 29.09 -13.51
C GLY A 8 -7.51 27.87 -14.06
N SER A 9 -6.84 27.11 -14.92
CA SER A 9 -7.45 25.98 -15.62
C SER A 9 -8.00 24.99 -14.60
N LEU A 10 -9.31 24.71 -14.66
CA LEU A 10 -10.00 23.76 -13.77
C LEU A 10 -9.62 22.30 -14.02
N LEU A 11 -8.60 22.03 -14.84
CA LEU A 11 -8.15 20.68 -15.21
C LEU A 11 -7.74 19.82 -14.01
N TRP A 12 -7.30 20.42 -12.90
CA TRP A 12 -7.03 19.72 -11.64
C TRP A 12 -8.24 18.95 -11.09
N ILE A 13 -9.46 19.37 -11.42
CA ILE A 13 -10.69 18.65 -11.03
C ILE A 13 -10.71 17.24 -11.64
N PHE A 14 -10.26 17.06 -12.88
CA PHE A 14 -10.22 15.74 -13.51
C PHE A 14 -9.23 14.80 -12.79
N VAL A 15 -8.08 15.33 -12.36
CA VAL A 15 -7.11 14.59 -11.55
C VAL A 15 -7.72 14.20 -10.20
N MET A 16 -8.45 15.12 -9.56
CA MET A 16 -9.13 14.85 -8.29
C MET A 16 -10.19 13.74 -8.43
N ILE A 17 -11.09 13.86 -9.42
CA ILE A 17 -12.13 12.85 -9.69
C ILE A 17 -11.48 11.49 -10.01
N GLY A 18 -10.42 11.48 -10.82
CA GLY A 18 -9.67 10.26 -11.14
C GLY A 18 -9.13 9.56 -9.89
N ASN A 19 -8.55 10.32 -8.95
CA ASN A 19 -8.05 9.76 -7.69
C ASN A 19 -9.17 9.25 -6.77
N ILE A 20 -10.34 9.90 -6.76
CA ILE A 20 -11.52 9.40 -6.04
C ILE A 20 -11.99 8.07 -6.62
N VAL A 21 -12.11 7.97 -7.94
CA VAL A 21 -12.50 6.73 -8.64
C VAL A 21 -11.48 5.62 -8.37
N ARG A 22 -10.18 5.94 -8.46
CA ARG A 22 -9.11 5.00 -8.10
C ARG A 22 -9.27 4.50 -6.66
N GLY A 23 -9.47 5.41 -5.70
CA GLY A 23 -9.64 5.07 -4.29
C GLY A 23 -10.82 4.15 -4.02
N MET A 24 -11.96 4.37 -4.70
CA MET A 24 -13.12 3.47 -4.61
C MET A 24 -12.79 2.04 -5.10
N GLY A 25 -12.00 1.92 -6.17
CA GLY A 25 -11.56 0.61 -6.67
C GLY A 25 -10.53 -0.10 -5.78
N GLU A 26 -9.67 0.67 -5.10
CA GLU A 26 -8.60 0.15 -4.24
C GLU A 26 -9.12 -0.31 -2.86
N THR A 27 -10.13 0.36 -2.32
CA THR A 27 -10.70 0.14 -0.98
C THR A 27 -10.98 -1.33 -0.62
N PRO A 28 -11.64 -2.15 -1.47
CA PRO A 28 -11.99 -3.52 -1.09
C PRO A 28 -10.84 -4.52 -1.22
N ILE A 29 -9.74 -4.18 -1.92
CA ILE A 29 -8.70 -5.15 -2.30
C ILE A 29 -8.05 -5.77 -1.05
N MET A 30 -7.60 -4.92 -0.12
CA MET A 30 -6.87 -5.39 1.05
C MET A 30 -7.78 -6.08 2.09
N PRO A 31 -8.95 -5.52 2.49
CA PRO A 31 -9.83 -6.19 3.44
C PRO A 31 -10.37 -7.52 2.93
N LEU A 32 -10.80 -7.58 1.66
CA LEU A 32 -11.29 -8.84 1.07
C LEU A 32 -10.16 -9.84 0.87
N GLY A 33 -8.96 -9.38 0.49
CA GLY A 33 -7.81 -10.26 0.32
C GLY A 33 -7.38 -10.92 1.63
N ILE A 34 -7.35 -10.17 2.74
CA ILE A 34 -7.02 -10.72 4.07
C ILE A 34 -8.12 -11.66 4.54
N ALA A 35 -9.39 -11.25 4.47
CA ALA A 35 -10.50 -12.11 4.90
C ALA A 35 -10.54 -13.43 4.11
N TYR A 36 -10.36 -13.35 2.79
CA TYR A 36 -10.24 -14.53 1.95
C TYR A 36 -9.08 -15.43 2.39
N LEU A 37 -7.90 -14.86 2.62
CA LEU A 37 -6.74 -15.64 3.05
C LEU A 37 -6.98 -16.34 4.38
N GLU A 38 -7.57 -15.65 5.35
CA GLU A 38 -7.86 -16.20 6.68
C GLU A 38 -8.95 -17.27 6.65
N ASP A 39 -9.96 -17.15 5.78
CA ASP A 39 -11.05 -18.13 5.64
C ASP A 39 -10.59 -19.47 5.05
N PHE A 40 -9.46 -19.48 4.33
CA PHE A 40 -8.91 -20.68 3.70
C PHE A 40 -7.64 -21.22 4.37
N ALA A 41 -7.01 -20.43 5.25
CA ALA A 41 -5.76 -20.77 5.92
C ALA A 41 -5.99 -21.43 7.28
N LYS A 42 -5.18 -22.45 7.59
CA LYS A 42 -5.10 -22.92 8.99
C LYS A 42 -4.56 -21.84 9.93
N THR A 43 -5.04 -21.85 11.17
CA THR A 43 -4.61 -20.93 12.25
C THR A 43 -3.09 -20.90 12.48
N GLU A 44 -2.39 -22.02 12.33
CA GLU A 44 -0.92 -22.07 12.45
C GLU A 44 -0.19 -21.45 11.24
N ASN A 45 -0.79 -21.52 10.04
CA ASN A 45 -0.21 -21.02 8.80
C ASN A 45 -0.58 -19.57 8.50
N SER A 46 -1.69 -19.09 9.05
CA SER A 46 -2.22 -17.75 8.82
C SER A 46 -1.17 -16.62 8.97
N PRO A 47 -0.34 -16.56 10.03
CA PRO A 47 0.66 -15.50 10.17
C PRO A 47 1.71 -15.49 9.05
N PHE A 48 2.09 -16.66 8.55
CA PHE A 48 3.05 -16.78 7.45
C PHE A 48 2.44 -16.38 6.12
N TYR A 49 1.21 -16.82 5.85
CA TYR A 49 0.51 -16.43 4.64
C TYR A 49 0.21 -14.93 4.61
N GLN A 50 -0.17 -14.35 5.75
CA GLN A 50 -0.34 -12.90 5.87
C GLN A 50 0.99 -12.17 5.61
N GLY A 51 2.11 -12.69 6.12
CA GLY A 51 3.45 -12.15 5.80
C GLY A 51 3.77 -12.22 4.29
N CYS A 52 3.42 -13.31 3.62
CA CYS A 52 3.57 -13.44 2.16
C CYS A 52 2.67 -12.46 1.41
N LEU A 53 1.42 -12.29 1.83
CA LEU A 53 0.47 -11.35 1.24
C LEU A 53 0.99 -9.91 1.34
N HIS A 54 1.42 -9.47 2.53
CA HIS A 54 1.99 -8.12 2.69
C HIS A 54 3.28 -7.94 1.90
N THR A 55 4.13 -8.96 1.81
CA THR A 55 5.34 -8.92 0.97
C THR A 55 4.97 -8.71 -0.50
N ALA A 56 3.98 -9.45 -1.02
CA ALA A 56 3.47 -9.27 -2.38
C ALA A 56 2.90 -7.86 -2.60
N THR A 57 2.20 -7.30 -1.61
CA THR A 57 1.69 -5.93 -1.65
C THR A 57 2.82 -4.90 -1.77
N VAL A 58 3.98 -5.09 -1.12
CA VAL A 58 5.11 -4.14 -1.17
C VAL A 58 5.92 -4.22 -2.48
N ILE A 59 5.90 -5.38 -3.15
CA ILE A 59 6.50 -5.52 -4.49
C ILE A 59 5.85 -4.57 -5.51
N GLY A 60 4.54 -4.32 -5.38
CA GLY A 60 3.82 -3.37 -6.23
C GLY A 60 4.42 -1.96 -6.18
N PRO A 61 4.46 -1.29 -5.01
CA PRO A 61 5.16 -0.02 -4.81
C PRO A 61 6.63 -0.05 -5.25
N PHE A 62 7.35 -1.16 -5.10
CA PHE A 62 8.73 -1.26 -5.56
C PHE A 62 8.84 -1.11 -7.07
N LEU A 63 8.08 -1.89 -7.83
CA LEU A 63 8.02 -1.77 -9.29
C LEU A 63 7.46 -0.39 -9.71
N GLY A 64 6.49 0.13 -8.95
CA GLY A 64 5.92 1.46 -9.14
C GLY A 64 6.95 2.57 -8.99
N CYS A 65 7.82 2.51 -7.98
CA CYS A 65 8.90 3.48 -7.79
C CYS A 65 9.94 3.41 -8.92
N LEU A 66 10.28 2.21 -9.41
CA LEU A 66 11.18 2.07 -10.55
C LEU A 66 10.57 2.69 -11.82
N LEU A 67 9.30 2.41 -12.08
CA LEU A 67 8.57 2.99 -13.21
C LEU A 67 8.42 4.51 -13.06
N ALA A 68 8.13 5.00 -11.86
CA ALA A 68 7.99 6.42 -11.56
C ALA A 68 9.32 7.16 -11.73
N SER A 69 10.44 6.56 -11.28
CA SER A 69 11.77 7.10 -11.52
C SER A 69 12.07 7.20 -13.02
N PHE A 70 11.78 6.15 -13.79
CA PHE A 70 11.93 6.16 -15.24
C PHE A 70 11.08 7.25 -15.90
N CYS A 71 9.80 7.37 -15.54
CA CYS A 71 8.92 8.42 -16.07
C CYS A 71 9.39 9.82 -15.65
N ALA A 72 10.01 9.96 -14.47
CA ALA A 72 10.54 11.23 -14.00
C ALA A 72 11.81 11.67 -14.74
N GLN A 73 12.57 10.74 -15.34
CA GLN A 73 13.72 11.04 -16.21
C GLN A 73 13.32 11.55 -17.60
N LEU A 74 12.06 11.38 -18.00
CA LEU A 74 11.54 11.85 -19.27
C LEU A 74 10.86 13.21 -19.07
N PHE A 75 11.14 14.17 -19.94
CA PHE A 75 10.50 15.48 -19.87
C PHE A 75 8.99 15.36 -20.16
N VAL A 76 8.17 16.18 -19.50
CA VAL A 76 6.70 16.09 -19.55
C VAL A 76 6.13 16.16 -20.97
N ASP A 77 6.71 16.99 -21.84
CA ASP A 77 6.29 17.22 -23.23
C ASP A 77 6.96 16.25 -24.22
N LEU A 78 6.99 14.97 -23.84
CA LEU A 78 7.58 13.90 -24.63
C LEU A 78 6.95 13.85 -26.03
N GLY A 79 7.78 14.06 -27.07
CA GLY A 79 7.37 14.02 -28.48
C GLY A 79 6.79 15.32 -29.04
N SER A 80 6.64 16.38 -28.23
CA SER A 80 6.27 17.72 -28.69
C SER A 80 7.47 18.67 -28.81
N VAL A 81 8.58 18.37 -28.13
CA VAL A 81 9.82 19.15 -28.12
C VAL A 81 10.99 18.20 -28.37
N ASP A 82 11.91 18.57 -29.27
CA ASP A 82 13.12 17.79 -29.53
C ASP A 82 14.11 17.91 -28.37
N ALA A 83 14.76 16.81 -28.02
CA ALA A 83 15.70 16.75 -26.89
C ALA A 83 16.89 17.74 -27.04
N GLU A 84 17.18 18.18 -28.27
CA GLU A 84 18.23 19.15 -28.58
C GLU A 84 17.82 20.60 -28.23
N ASP A 85 16.52 20.90 -28.16
CA ASP A 85 16.00 22.22 -27.77
C ASP A 85 15.84 22.37 -26.24
N ILE A 86 16.02 21.28 -25.49
CA ILE A 86 15.87 21.26 -24.03
C ILE A 86 17.18 21.69 -23.37
N THR A 87 17.24 22.96 -22.95
CA THR A 87 18.37 23.52 -22.18
C THR A 87 18.33 23.21 -20.68
N ILE A 88 17.35 22.42 -20.24
CA ILE A 88 17.03 22.17 -18.83
C ILE A 88 17.39 20.73 -18.47
N THR A 89 18.14 20.55 -17.38
CA THR A 89 18.54 19.21 -16.88
C THR A 89 17.53 18.70 -15.85
N ALA A 90 17.46 17.37 -15.63
CA ALA A 90 16.59 16.72 -14.64
C ALA A 90 16.79 17.16 -13.16
N THR A 91 17.85 17.92 -12.88
CA THR A 91 18.13 18.52 -11.57
C THR A 91 17.59 19.95 -11.43
N ASP A 92 17.17 20.59 -12.52
CA ASP A 92 16.62 21.94 -12.51
C ASP A 92 15.19 21.92 -11.95
N ALA A 93 14.82 22.93 -11.14
CA ALA A 93 13.49 23.06 -10.55
C ALA A 93 12.37 23.18 -11.60
N ARG A 94 12.69 23.56 -12.84
CA ARG A 94 11.74 23.64 -13.96
C ARG A 94 11.46 22.29 -14.60
N TRP A 95 12.25 21.26 -14.28
CA TRP A 95 12.06 19.92 -14.83
C TRP A 95 10.81 19.27 -14.24
N VAL A 96 9.84 18.97 -15.12
CA VAL A 96 8.67 18.17 -14.77
C VAL A 96 8.76 16.86 -15.54
N GLY A 97 8.76 15.76 -14.80
CA GLY A 97 8.76 14.42 -15.36
C GLY A 97 7.45 14.06 -16.06
N ALA A 98 7.48 13.12 -17.00
CA ALA A 98 6.31 12.58 -17.70
C ALA A 98 5.45 11.67 -16.80
N TRP A 99 4.95 12.20 -15.68
CA TRP A 99 4.19 11.47 -14.65
C TRP A 99 2.92 10.78 -15.19
N TRP A 100 2.30 11.36 -16.22
CA TRP A 100 1.10 10.83 -16.86
C TRP A 100 1.34 9.47 -17.53
N LEU A 101 2.56 9.23 -18.03
CA LEU A 101 2.92 7.99 -18.71
C LEU A 101 2.84 6.79 -17.76
N GLY A 102 3.34 6.96 -16.53
CA GLY A 102 3.29 5.93 -15.49
C GLY A 102 1.85 5.55 -15.13
N ILE A 103 0.93 6.51 -15.10
CA ILE A 103 -0.49 6.26 -14.84
C ILE A 103 -1.09 5.38 -15.94
N LEU A 104 -0.81 5.67 -17.22
CA LEU A 104 -1.33 4.90 -18.35
C LEU A 104 -0.81 3.46 -18.36
N ILE A 105 0.48 3.27 -18.09
CA ILE A 105 1.11 1.94 -18.00
C ILE A 105 0.47 1.13 -16.87
N CYS A 106 0.34 1.72 -15.68
CA CYS A 106 -0.31 1.08 -14.54
C CYS A 106 -1.78 0.76 -14.82
N ALA A 107 -2.53 1.65 -15.49
CA ALA A 107 -3.92 1.41 -15.85
C ALA A 107 -4.08 0.24 -16.82
N ALA A 108 -3.23 0.17 -17.86
CA ALA A 108 -3.23 -0.94 -18.81
C ALA A 108 -2.90 -2.27 -18.11
N PHE A 109 -1.90 -2.29 -17.24
CA PHE A 109 -1.54 -3.50 -16.49
C PHE A 109 -2.66 -3.95 -15.55
N ASN A 110 -3.28 -3.02 -14.81
CA ASN A 110 -4.43 -3.34 -13.94
C ASN A 110 -5.63 -3.86 -14.73
N PHE A 111 -5.90 -3.32 -15.92
CA PHE A 111 -6.94 -3.83 -16.80
C PHE A 111 -6.67 -5.27 -17.23
N LEU A 112 -5.44 -5.57 -17.64
CA LEU A 112 -5.03 -6.93 -18.00
C LEU A 112 -5.18 -7.89 -16.82
N VAL A 113 -4.70 -7.53 -15.63
CA VAL A 113 -4.84 -8.34 -14.42
C VAL A 113 -6.32 -8.54 -14.06
N GLY A 114 -7.14 -7.49 -14.13
CA GLY A 114 -8.58 -7.56 -13.90
C GLY A 114 -9.28 -8.55 -14.82
N VAL A 115 -8.88 -8.63 -16.09
CA VAL A 115 -9.39 -9.64 -17.03
C VAL A 115 -9.08 -11.06 -16.54
N HIS A 116 -7.88 -11.32 -16.00
CA HIS A 116 -7.51 -12.64 -15.49
C HIS A 116 -8.32 -13.04 -14.25
N PHE A 117 -8.70 -12.09 -13.40
CA PHE A 117 -9.54 -12.36 -12.22
C PHE A 117 -10.93 -12.90 -12.58
N PHE A 118 -11.47 -12.60 -13.77
CA PHE A 118 -12.74 -13.20 -14.22
C PHE A 118 -12.65 -14.71 -14.48
N PHE A 119 -11.43 -15.24 -14.65
CA PHE A 119 -11.19 -16.67 -14.88
C PHE A 119 -10.87 -17.44 -13.58
N LEU A 120 -10.84 -16.76 -12.42
CA LEU A 120 -10.62 -17.43 -11.14
C LEU A 120 -11.85 -18.30 -10.78
N PRO A 121 -11.66 -19.51 -10.22
CA PRO A 121 -12.76 -20.35 -9.76
C PRO A 121 -13.55 -19.67 -8.65
N LYS A 122 -14.87 -19.83 -8.67
CA LYS A 122 -15.80 -19.19 -7.71
C LYS A 122 -15.62 -19.64 -6.25
N SER A 123 -14.98 -20.79 -6.03
CA SER A 123 -14.68 -21.33 -4.71
C SER A 123 -13.37 -22.11 -4.74
N LEU A 124 -12.50 -21.86 -3.77
CA LEU A 124 -11.40 -22.76 -3.44
C LEU A 124 -11.85 -23.74 -2.35
N VAL A 125 -11.25 -24.93 -2.29
CA VAL A 125 -11.46 -25.89 -1.20
C VAL A 125 -10.66 -25.40 0.01
N ARG A 126 -11.24 -25.47 1.21
CA ARG A 126 -10.53 -25.09 2.45
C ARG A 126 -9.39 -26.04 2.75
N GLU A 127 -8.28 -25.52 3.30
CA GLU A 127 -7.13 -26.35 3.70
C GLU A 127 -7.53 -27.41 4.74
N GLU A 128 -8.53 -27.12 5.59
CA GLU A 128 -9.13 -28.07 6.55
C GLU A 128 -9.93 -29.16 5.84
N GLU A 129 -10.80 -28.78 4.89
CA GLU A 129 -11.60 -29.71 4.09
C GLU A 129 -10.73 -30.61 3.20
N THR A 130 -9.55 -30.16 2.79
CA THR A 130 -8.62 -30.96 1.96
C THR A 130 -8.03 -32.13 2.75
N ILE A 131 -7.77 -31.94 4.04
CA ILE A 131 -7.23 -33.00 4.91
C ILE A 131 -8.35 -33.91 5.39
N GLU A 132 -9.51 -33.33 5.74
CA GLU A 132 -10.69 -34.13 6.04
C GLU A 132 -11.15 -34.94 4.82
N SER A 133 -11.01 -34.46 3.58
CA SER A 133 -11.35 -35.23 2.37
C SER A 133 -10.29 -36.25 1.95
N GLU A 134 -9.02 -36.06 2.32
CA GLU A 134 -8.01 -37.14 2.29
C GLU A 134 -8.34 -38.25 3.30
N GLU A 135 -8.89 -37.92 4.48
CA GLU A 135 -9.38 -38.91 5.45
C GLU A 135 -10.79 -39.47 5.13
N THR A 136 -11.63 -38.70 4.44
CA THR A 136 -13.06 -38.98 4.18
C THR A 136 -13.33 -39.43 2.74
N ASN A 137 -12.30 -39.87 2.00
CA ASN A 137 -12.42 -40.46 0.67
C ASN A 137 -13.12 -41.86 0.67
N LYS A 138 -14.17 -42.01 1.50
CA LYS A 138 -15.09 -43.13 1.54
C LYS A 138 -16.58 -42.78 1.49
N LYS A 139 -17.07 -41.53 1.70
CA LYS A 139 -18.54 -41.31 1.62
C LYS A 139 -18.99 -39.94 1.07
N SER A 140 -19.55 -40.05 -0.14
CA SER A 140 -20.70 -39.32 -0.71
C SER A 140 -20.64 -37.79 -0.82
N VAL A 141 -20.39 -37.36 -2.06
CA VAL A 141 -20.80 -36.08 -2.64
C VAL A 141 -22.32 -36.02 -2.74
N ILE A 142 -22.95 -35.00 -2.13
CA ILE A 142 -24.35 -34.62 -2.37
C ILE A 142 -24.34 -33.24 -3.03
N PRO A 143 -24.85 -33.07 -4.26
CA PRO A 143 -24.98 -31.77 -4.88
C PRO A 143 -26.27 -31.08 -4.40
N LEU A 144 -26.15 -29.90 -3.77
CA LEU A 144 -27.30 -29.07 -3.43
C LEU A 144 -27.72 -28.25 -4.66
N GLN A 145 -28.92 -28.54 -5.14
CA GLN A 145 -29.55 -27.99 -6.34
C GLN A 145 -30.23 -26.64 -6.04
N GLU A 146 -30.06 -25.72 -7.00
CA GLU A 146 -30.77 -24.47 -7.24
C GLU A 146 -32.28 -24.54 -6.95
N ASN A 147 -32.81 -23.60 -6.14
CA ASN A 147 -34.10 -22.96 -6.38
C ASN A 147 -34.30 -21.68 -5.52
N ASP A 148 -35.09 -20.76 -6.09
CA ASP A 148 -35.73 -19.57 -5.50
C ASP A 148 -34.98 -18.22 -5.40
N LYS A 149 -35.05 -17.47 -6.52
CA LYS A 149 -34.64 -16.06 -6.68
C LYS A 149 -35.56 -15.04 -5.98
N ASN A 150 -36.70 -15.45 -5.43
CA ASN A 150 -37.67 -14.53 -4.82
C ASN A 150 -37.70 -14.56 -3.28
N GLU A 151 -37.30 -15.66 -2.63
CA GLU A 151 -37.17 -15.70 -1.17
C GLU A 151 -35.88 -15.00 -0.70
N ALA A 152 -34.80 -15.09 -1.48
CA ALA A 152 -33.48 -14.52 -1.13
C ALA A 152 -33.48 -13.01 -0.82
N LYS A 153 -34.41 -12.22 -1.39
CA LYS A 153 -34.48 -10.76 -1.15
C LYS A 153 -35.10 -10.42 0.21
N GLN A 154 -36.08 -11.18 0.68
CA GLN A 154 -36.66 -10.98 2.02
C GLN A 154 -35.72 -11.50 3.11
N THR A 155 -35.06 -12.63 2.88
CA THR A 155 -34.05 -13.18 3.82
C THR A 155 -32.84 -12.26 3.93
N MET A 156 -32.36 -11.65 2.85
CA MET A 156 -31.20 -10.74 2.90
C MET A 156 -31.44 -9.48 3.74
N HIS A 157 -32.64 -8.90 3.70
CA HIS A 157 -32.94 -7.70 4.49
C HIS A 157 -33.09 -8.02 5.99
N GLU A 158 -33.72 -9.16 6.34
CA GLU A 158 -33.81 -9.61 7.73
C GLU A 158 -32.46 -10.10 8.28
N ILE A 159 -31.65 -10.80 7.47
CA ILE A 159 -30.27 -11.17 7.83
C ILE A 159 -29.38 -9.93 7.99
N ALA A 160 -29.50 -8.93 7.12
CA ALA A 160 -28.74 -7.69 7.23
C ALA A 160 -29.14 -6.88 8.47
N LYS A 161 -30.44 -6.79 8.75
CA LYS A 161 -30.97 -6.08 9.93
C LYS A 161 -30.63 -6.81 11.24
N GLY A 162 -30.70 -8.14 11.24
CA GLY A 162 -30.26 -8.99 12.33
C GLY A 162 -28.75 -8.88 12.58
N LYS A 163 -27.92 -9.00 11.53
CA LYS A 163 -26.47 -8.79 11.62
C LYS A 163 -26.13 -7.40 12.13
N LEU A 164 -26.81 -6.35 11.66
CA LEU A 164 -26.57 -4.97 12.12
C LEU A 164 -26.95 -4.78 13.60
N TYR A 165 -28.03 -5.42 14.04
CA TYR A 165 -28.46 -5.39 15.44
C TYR A 165 -27.44 -6.03 16.39
N TYR A 166 -26.78 -7.12 15.99
CA TYR A 166 -25.69 -7.72 16.77
C TYR A 166 -24.34 -7.00 16.56
N PHE A 167 -24.15 -6.37 15.41
CA PHE A 167 -22.92 -5.65 15.06
C PHE A 167 -22.74 -4.36 15.85
N ILE A 168 -23.80 -3.57 16.07
CA ILE A 168 -23.70 -2.29 16.81
C ILE A 168 -23.24 -2.51 18.27
N PRO A 169 -23.81 -3.44 19.06
CA PRO A 169 -23.30 -3.77 20.39
C PRO A 169 -21.86 -4.29 20.37
N PHE A 170 -21.49 -5.10 19.38
CA PHE A 170 -20.13 -5.61 19.24
C PHE A 170 -19.13 -4.48 18.94
N LEU A 171 -19.45 -3.59 18.01
CA LEU A 171 -18.67 -2.38 17.76
C LEU A 171 -18.53 -1.54 19.02
N LYS A 172 -19.62 -1.32 19.75
CA LYS A 172 -19.59 -0.57 21.01
C LYS A 172 -18.68 -1.22 22.04
N ALA A 173 -18.75 -2.55 22.19
CA ALA A 173 -17.86 -3.29 23.09
C ALA A 173 -16.39 -3.14 22.69
N LEU A 174 -16.10 -3.16 21.38
CA LEU A 174 -14.76 -2.96 20.84
C LEU A 174 -14.24 -1.54 21.09
N PHE A 175 -15.04 -0.50 20.83
CA PHE A 175 -14.70 0.90 21.10
C PHE A 175 -14.58 1.21 22.60
N CYS A 176 -15.30 0.47 23.45
CA CYS A 176 -15.17 0.61 24.91
C CYS A 176 -13.99 -0.17 25.49
N ASN A 177 -13.31 -1.03 24.71
CA ASN A 177 -12.15 -1.75 25.19
C ASN A 177 -10.91 -0.83 25.16
N PRO A 178 -10.35 -0.42 26.32
CA PRO A 178 -9.28 0.55 26.38
C PRO A 178 -7.98 0.04 25.75
N VAL A 179 -7.72 -1.27 25.82
CA VAL A 179 -6.52 -1.87 25.22
C VAL A 179 -6.60 -1.82 23.70
N TYR A 180 -7.75 -2.16 23.14
CA TYR A 180 -7.99 -2.08 21.70
C TYR A 180 -7.89 -0.65 21.20
N MET A 181 -8.53 0.31 21.88
CA MET A 181 -8.48 1.71 21.48
C MET A 181 -7.06 2.27 21.55
N LEU A 182 -6.28 1.94 22.58
CA LEU A 182 -4.88 2.34 22.67
C LEU A 182 -4.07 1.75 21.53
N PHE A 183 -4.25 0.47 21.21
CA PHE A 183 -3.59 -0.20 20.09
C PHE A 183 -3.94 0.46 18.76
N MET A 184 -5.20 0.81 18.53
CA MET A 184 -5.65 1.52 17.34
C MET A 184 -5.03 2.91 17.23
N CYS A 185 -5.00 3.69 18.32
CA CYS A 185 -4.36 5.00 18.35
C CYS A 185 -2.87 4.91 18.00
N VAL A 186 -2.14 3.97 18.60
CA VAL A 186 -0.72 3.74 18.30
C VAL A 186 -0.53 3.38 16.83
N THR A 187 -1.32 2.44 16.32
CA THR A 187 -1.24 1.98 14.93
C THR A 187 -1.53 3.13 13.95
N VAL A 188 -2.56 3.93 14.19
CA VAL A 188 -2.89 5.10 13.35
C VAL A 188 -1.74 6.11 13.33
N LEU A 189 -1.13 6.40 14.49
CA LEU A 189 0.01 7.32 14.55
C LEU A 189 1.23 6.76 13.81
N GLN A 190 1.54 5.48 14.00
CA GLN A 190 2.67 4.82 13.32
C GLN A 190 2.49 4.79 11.80
N PHE A 191 1.31 4.38 11.31
CA PHE A 191 1.02 4.36 9.88
C PHE A 191 1.00 5.77 9.26
N ASN A 192 0.47 6.77 9.97
CA ASN A 192 0.53 8.16 9.49
C ASN A 192 1.98 8.67 9.40
N ALA A 193 2.80 8.41 10.42
CA ALA A 193 4.22 8.78 10.39
C ALA A 193 4.96 8.09 9.24
N PHE A 194 4.71 6.81 9.03
CA PHE A 194 5.29 6.03 7.93
C PHE A 194 4.86 6.57 6.55
N ILE A 195 3.57 6.77 6.32
CA ILE A 195 3.05 7.32 5.06
C ILE A 195 3.60 8.73 4.81
N GLY A 196 3.63 9.57 5.85
CA GLY A 196 4.20 10.91 5.79
C GLY A 196 5.68 10.89 5.39
N MET A 197 6.48 10.04 6.04
CA MET A 197 7.88 9.84 5.68
C MET A 197 8.01 9.42 4.21
N VAL A 198 7.36 8.35 3.78
CA VAL A 198 7.49 7.83 2.41
C VAL A 198 7.05 8.85 1.37
N THR A 199 5.99 9.62 1.64
CA THR A 199 5.43 10.61 0.69
C THR A 199 6.35 11.82 0.53
N PHE A 200 6.90 12.35 1.63
CA PHE A 200 7.66 13.59 1.60
C PHE A 200 9.17 13.39 1.48
N LEU A 201 9.70 12.20 1.77
CA LEU A 201 11.14 11.93 1.73
C LEU A 201 11.77 12.12 0.34
N PRO A 202 11.18 11.68 -0.79
CA PRO A 202 11.74 12.01 -2.11
C PRO A 202 11.88 13.52 -2.31
N LYS A 203 10.84 14.27 -1.94
CA LYS A 203 10.85 15.73 -2.09
C LYS A 203 11.84 16.40 -1.14
N TYR A 204 11.99 15.87 0.07
CA TYR A 204 13.02 16.30 1.00
C TYR A 204 14.42 16.11 0.41
N LEU A 205 14.69 14.97 -0.23
CA LEU A 205 15.96 14.70 -0.90
C LEU A 205 16.22 15.65 -2.09
N GLU A 206 15.19 15.96 -2.87
CA GLU A 206 15.30 16.97 -3.93
C GLU A 206 15.67 18.35 -3.38
N GLN A 207 14.98 18.80 -2.32
CA GLN A 207 15.11 20.16 -1.82
C GLN A 207 16.35 20.38 -0.93
N GLN A 208 16.73 19.39 -0.13
CA GLN A 208 17.85 19.51 0.82
C GLN A 208 19.19 19.04 0.25
N PHE A 209 19.17 18.09 -0.67
CA PHE A 209 20.39 17.49 -1.24
C PHE A 209 20.54 17.73 -2.74
N GLY A 210 19.65 18.51 -3.37
CA GLY A 210 19.73 18.86 -4.78
C GLY A 210 19.68 17.66 -5.72
N LYS A 211 19.10 16.54 -5.27
CA LYS A 211 18.94 15.33 -6.09
C LYS A 211 17.83 15.52 -7.11
N SER A 212 17.98 14.91 -8.28
CA SER A 212 16.90 14.88 -9.27
C SER A 212 15.70 14.10 -8.70
N ALA A 213 14.49 14.44 -9.15
CA ALA A 213 13.28 13.72 -8.73
C ALA A 213 13.36 12.22 -9.06
N SER A 214 13.95 11.86 -10.21
CA SER A 214 14.15 10.47 -10.60
C SER A 214 15.09 9.72 -9.67
N ASP A 215 16.22 10.33 -9.28
CA ASP A 215 17.21 9.68 -8.41
C ASP A 215 16.66 9.52 -6.99
N ALA A 216 15.94 10.53 -6.48
CA ALA A 216 15.31 10.46 -5.17
C ALA A 216 14.26 9.34 -5.09
N ILE A 217 13.41 9.22 -6.11
CA ILE A 217 12.40 8.15 -6.21
C ILE A 217 13.07 6.77 -6.35
N PHE A 218 14.14 6.66 -7.15
CA PHE A 218 14.89 5.42 -7.32
C PHE A 218 15.55 4.97 -6.01
N LEU A 219 16.23 5.88 -5.33
CA LEU A 219 16.88 5.63 -4.04
C LEU A 219 15.86 5.14 -3.01
N MET A 220 14.71 5.82 -2.95
CA MET A 220 13.62 5.42 -2.07
C MET A 220 13.12 4.01 -2.36
N GLY A 221 12.91 3.68 -3.64
CA GLY A 221 12.45 2.37 -4.06
C GLY A 221 13.45 1.26 -3.73
N VAL A 222 14.72 1.43 -4.11
CA VAL A 222 15.74 0.38 -4.00
C VAL A 222 16.23 0.15 -2.58
N TYR A 223 16.36 1.20 -1.78
CA TYR A 223 16.90 1.06 -0.42
C TYR A 223 15.83 0.71 0.62
N ASN A 224 14.62 1.27 0.54
CA ASN A 224 13.63 1.05 1.60
C ASN A 224 12.76 -0.19 1.36
N LEU A 225 12.24 -0.37 0.15
CA LEU A 225 11.17 -1.36 -0.09
C LEU A 225 11.65 -2.81 0.01
N PRO A 226 12.85 -3.21 -0.47
CA PRO A 226 13.35 -4.56 -0.26
C PRO A 226 13.52 -4.93 1.21
N ILE A 227 13.96 -3.97 2.05
CA ILE A 227 14.12 -4.19 3.50
C ILE A 227 12.75 -4.46 4.14
N ILE A 228 11.73 -3.71 3.73
CA ILE A 228 10.34 -3.92 4.20
C ILE A 228 9.82 -5.30 3.77
N CYS A 229 10.06 -5.72 2.51
CA CYS A 229 9.69 -7.06 2.02
C CYS A 229 10.31 -8.17 2.87
N VAL A 230 11.61 -8.06 3.16
CA VAL A 230 12.32 -9.03 4.01
C VAL A 230 11.75 -9.02 5.42
N GLY A 231 11.44 -7.85 5.97
CA GLY A 231 10.80 -7.70 7.28
C GLY A 231 9.45 -8.41 7.39
N TYR A 232 8.55 -8.20 6.42
CA TYR A 232 7.24 -8.86 6.39
C TYR A 232 7.36 -10.38 6.26
N PHE A 233 8.20 -10.85 5.34
CA PHE A 233 8.38 -12.28 5.10
C PHE A 233 9.01 -12.98 6.32
N LEU A 234 10.10 -12.44 6.86
CA LEU A 234 10.76 -12.99 8.04
C LEU A 234 9.86 -12.88 9.28
N GLY A 235 9.11 -11.79 9.44
CA GLY A 235 8.16 -11.62 10.54
C GLY A 235 7.07 -12.70 10.53
N GLY A 236 6.45 -12.95 9.37
CA GLY A 236 5.47 -14.03 9.22
C GLY A 236 6.07 -15.42 9.45
N LEU A 237 7.27 -15.68 8.93
CA LEU A 237 7.99 -16.94 9.13
C LEU A 237 8.36 -17.17 10.60
N PHE A 238 8.83 -16.13 11.28
CA PHE A 238 9.22 -16.14 12.68
C PHE A 238 8.02 -16.43 13.59
N MET A 239 6.89 -15.77 13.33
CA MET A 239 5.64 -16.01 14.06
C MET A 239 5.13 -17.46 13.89
N LYS A 240 5.18 -18.00 12.66
CA LYS A 240 4.80 -19.39 12.38
C LYS A 240 5.74 -20.41 13.02
N LYS A 241 7.06 -20.28 12.80
CA LYS A 241 8.06 -21.26 13.26
C LYS A 241 8.12 -21.37 14.78
N LEU A 242 7.97 -20.26 15.50
CA LEU A 242 8.11 -20.23 16.95
C LEU A 242 6.77 -20.35 17.70
N LYS A 243 5.64 -20.46 17.00
CA LYS A 243 4.28 -20.55 17.58
C LYS A 243 4.07 -19.52 18.69
N ILE A 244 4.42 -18.27 18.39
CA ILE A 244 4.49 -17.19 19.39
C ILE A 244 3.09 -16.86 19.89
N ASN A 245 2.91 -16.86 21.21
CA ASN A 245 1.65 -16.45 21.83
C ASN A 245 1.49 -14.91 21.75
N THR A 246 0.25 -14.41 21.78
CA THR A 246 -0.08 -12.98 21.69
C THR A 246 0.69 -12.12 22.71
N TYR A 247 0.85 -12.60 23.93
CA TYR A 247 1.63 -11.92 24.96
C TYR A 247 3.13 -11.84 24.65
N GLN A 248 3.70 -12.91 24.08
CA GLN A 248 5.11 -12.92 23.67
C GLN A 248 5.31 -11.99 22.46
N ALA A 249 4.37 -11.99 21.51
CA ALA A 249 4.39 -11.10 20.36
C ALA A 249 4.35 -9.63 20.80
N ALA A 250 3.50 -9.28 21.77
CA ALA A 250 3.43 -7.93 22.33
C ALA A 250 4.76 -7.50 22.98
N LYS A 251 5.43 -8.40 23.71
CA LYS A 251 6.76 -8.11 24.27
C LYS A 251 7.80 -7.86 23.19
N ILE A 252 7.82 -8.69 22.15
CA ILE A 252 8.75 -8.54 21.03
C ILE A 252 8.50 -7.22 20.31
N ALA A 253 7.23 -6.89 20.03
CA ALA A 253 6.86 -5.62 19.40
C ALA A 253 7.32 -4.41 20.21
N PHE A 254 7.19 -4.45 21.54
CA PHE A 254 7.68 -3.38 22.42
C PHE A 254 9.19 -3.18 22.33
N TRP A 255 9.97 -4.27 22.41
CA TRP A 255 11.43 -4.19 22.34
C TRP A 255 11.92 -3.74 20.96
N VAL A 256 11.28 -4.21 19.88
CA VAL A 256 11.60 -3.78 18.52
C VAL A 256 11.29 -2.30 18.32
N SER A 257 10.13 -1.82 18.79
CA SER A 257 9.77 -0.39 18.69
C SER A 257 10.71 0.50 19.51
N LEU A 258 11.16 0.04 20.68
CA LEU A 258 12.14 0.77 21.49
C LEU A 258 13.49 0.85 20.77
N LEU A 259 13.94 -0.25 20.17
CA LEU A 259 15.17 -0.29 19.38
C LEU A 259 15.08 0.64 18.17
N GLU A 260 13.97 0.61 17.44
CA GLU A 260 13.71 1.51 16.31
C GLU A 260 13.85 2.98 16.74
N TYR A 261 13.20 3.37 17.84
CA TYR A 261 13.30 4.72 18.38
C TYR A 261 14.75 5.12 18.71
N LEU A 262 15.52 4.23 19.34
CA LEU A 262 16.93 4.48 19.67
C LEU A 262 17.81 4.64 18.42
N LEU A 263 17.54 3.87 17.37
CA LEU A 263 18.24 3.98 16.09
C LEU A 263 17.92 5.29 15.36
N TYR A 264 16.65 5.71 15.33
CA TYR A 264 16.29 7.01 14.78
C TYR A 264 16.90 8.15 15.60
N PHE A 265 16.91 8.04 16.93
CA PHE A 265 17.53 9.04 17.79
C PHE A 265 19.05 9.14 17.54
N SER A 266 19.75 8.02 17.33
CA SER A 266 21.17 8.05 17.01
C SER A 266 21.47 8.62 15.62
N SER A 267 20.57 8.42 14.65
CA SER A 267 20.70 8.99 13.30
C SER A 267 20.74 10.54 13.30
N TYR A 268 20.19 11.19 14.33
CA TYR A 268 20.26 12.65 14.47
C TYR A 268 21.71 13.17 14.61
N TRP A 269 22.64 12.34 15.08
CA TRP A 269 24.06 12.70 15.19
C TRP A 269 24.84 12.56 13.88
N THR A 270 24.26 11.97 12.84
CA THR A 270 24.92 11.90 11.53
C THR A 270 24.71 13.21 10.78
N VAL A 271 25.80 13.95 10.53
CA VAL A 271 25.79 15.16 9.71
C VAL A 271 26.01 14.78 8.25
N CYS A 272 25.17 15.32 7.36
CA CYS A 272 25.35 15.21 5.92
C CYS A 272 25.40 16.61 5.32
N ASP A 273 26.20 16.79 4.27
CA ASP A 273 26.35 18.09 3.61
C ASP A 273 25.06 18.44 2.84
N ASN A 274 24.51 19.63 3.10
CA ASN A 274 23.33 20.13 2.41
C ASN A 274 23.70 20.69 1.02
N SER A 275 22.71 20.74 0.11
CA SER A 275 22.90 21.36 -1.19
C SER A 275 23.22 22.85 -1.10
N SER A 276 24.08 23.32 -2.00
CA SER A 276 24.36 24.74 -2.15
C SER A 276 23.16 25.49 -2.72
N VAL A 277 22.66 26.48 -1.97
CA VAL A 277 21.59 27.39 -2.33
C VAL A 277 22.20 28.76 -2.51
N ALA A 278 22.10 29.31 -3.72
CA ALA A 278 22.56 30.66 -4.03
C ALA A 278 21.88 31.69 -3.11
N GLY A 279 22.67 32.54 -2.47
CA GLY A 279 22.22 33.53 -1.50
C GLY A 279 22.12 33.08 -0.04
N LEU A 280 22.29 31.78 0.25
CA LEU A 280 22.27 31.23 1.61
C LEU A 280 23.56 30.49 1.96
N THR A 281 24.00 29.57 1.11
CA THR A 281 25.23 28.78 1.32
C THR A 281 26.32 29.05 0.28
N VAL A 282 25.99 29.68 -0.85
CA VAL A 282 26.95 30.14 -1.89
C VAL A 282 26.53 31.54 -2.37
N SER A 283 27.49 32.38 -2.78
CA SER A 283 27.22 33.71 -3.36
C SER A 283 26.41 33.62 -4.66
N TYR A 284 25.73 34.71 -5.03
CA TYR A 284 24.99 34.83 -6.30
C TYR A 284 25.90 35.02 -7.53
N GLU A 285 27.21 35.13 -7.33
CA GLU A 285 28.22 35.24 -8.39
C GLU A 285 28.57 33.88 -9.01
#